data_AF-A0A564SQ68-F1
#
_entry.id   AF-A0A564SQ68-F1
#
_cell.length_a   1.000
_cell.length_b   1.000
_cell.length_c   1.000
_cell.angle_alpha   90.00
_cell.angle_beta   90.00
_cell.angle_gamma   90.00
#
_symmetry.space_group_name_H-M   'P 1'
#
loop_
_entity.id
_entity.type
_entity.pdbx_description
1 polymer ?
#
loop_
_entity_poly.entity_id
_entity_poly.type
_entity_poly.pdbx_seq_one_letter_code
_entity_poly.pdbx_strand_id
1 'polypeptide(L)' 'MSQDEIAVMDGSKCIMQLRGVRPFFSDKFDITNHKQYPLLSDYDKKNEFDIEKYVKNRNRLRFKRNDVVDEVCDVGEIIA' A
#
# COMPACT_ATOMS: atom_id res chain seq x y z
N MET A 1 -12.30 -29.14 5.94
CA MET A 1 -11.89 -27.77 6.21
C MET A 1 -12.22 -27.46 7.65
N SER A 2 -11.43 -28.02 8.56
CA SER A 2 -11.36 -27.57 9.95
C SER A 2 -10.57 -26.25 10.03
N GLN A 3 -10.66 -25.55 11.16
CA GLN A 3 -9.85 -24.33 11.35
C GLN A 3 -8.34 -24.65 11.33
N ASP A 4 -7.93 -25.81 11.84
CA ASP A 4 -6.54 -26.25 11.82
C ASP A 4 -6.03 -26.49 10.40
N GLU A 5 -6.86 -27.08 9.52
CA GLU A 5 -6.54 -27.26 8.11
C GLU A 5 -6.36 -25.92 7.37
N ILE A 6 -7.09 -24.88 7.78
CA ILE A 6 -6.97 -23.53 7.20
C ILE A 6 -5.69 -22.85 7.68
N ALA A 7 -5.32 -23.01 8.95
CA ALA A 7 -4.10 -22.42 9.51
C ALA A 7 -2.81 -23.00 8.91
N VAL A 8 -2.86 -24.23 8.39
CA VAL A 8 -1.73 -24.94 7.77
C VAL A 8 -1.73 -24.83 6.23
N MET A 9 -2.65 -24.04 5.66
CA MET A 9 -2.69 -23.85 4.21
C MET A 9 -1.42 -23.19 3.66
N ASP A 10 -1.01 -23.61 2.46
CA ASP A 10 0.04 -22.96 1.70
C ASP A 10 -0.35 -21.51 1.36
N GLY A 11 0.51 -20.54 1.72
CA GLY A 11 0.30 -19.12 1.49
C GLY A 11 0.21 -18.73 0.01
N SER A 12 0.63 -19.62 -0.89
CA SER A 12 0.48 -19.48 -2.35
C SER A 12 -0.93 -19.79 -2.86
N LYS A 13 -1.83 -20.35 -2.02
CA LYS A 13 -3.17 -20.79 -2.42
C LYS A 13 -4.28 -20.03 -1.72
N CYS A 14 -5.45 -20.01 -2.34
CA CYS A 14 -6.66 -19.37 -1.84
C CYS A 14 -7.84 -20.35 -1.89
N ILE A 15 -8.78 -20.20 -0.97
CA ILE A 15 -10.06 -20.92 -1.02
C ILE A 15 -11.00 -20.09 -1.88
N MET A 16 -11.43 -20.63 -3.01
CA MET A 16 -12.36 -19.95 -3.92
C MET A 16 -13.76 -20.54 -3.77
N GLN A 17 -14.75 -19.68 -3.51
CA GLN A 17 -16.16 -20.06 -3.42
C GLN A 17 -16.93 -19.44 -4.59
N LEU A 18 -17.37 -20.28 -5.52
CA LEU A 18 -18.23 -19.91 -6.64
C LEU A 18 -19.65 -20.43 -6.41
N ARG A 19 -20.66 -19.73 -6.93
CA ARG A 19 -22.04 -20.20 -6.82
C ARG A 19 -22.21 -21.54 -7.55
N GLY A 20 -22.84 -22.51 -6.89
CA GLY A 20 -23.15 -23.81 -7.47
C GLY A 20 -21.98 -24.81 -7.47
N VAL A 21 -20.81 -24.45 -6.95
CA VAL A 21 -19.65 -25.33 -6.84
C VAL A 21 -19.19 -25.40 -5.39
N ARG A 22 -18.67 -26.55 -4.98
CA ARG A 22 -18.04 -26.69 -3.66
C ARG A 22 -16.76 -25.84 -3.61
N PRO A 23 -16.47 -25.15 -2.50
CA PRO A 23 -15.22 -24.42 -2.35
C PRO A 23 -14.01 -25.31 -2.67
N PHE A 24 -13.05 -24.76 -3.40
CA PHE A 24 -11.86 -25.48 -3.86
C PHE A 24 -10.62 -24.60 -3.71
N PHE A 25 -9.44 -25.23 -3.77
CA PHE A 25 -8.17 -24.52 -3.76
C PHE A 25 -7.86 -23.99 -5.16
N SER A 26 -7.58 -22.70 -5.23
CA SER A 26 -7.04 -22.03 -6.40
C SER A 26 -5.66 -21.47 -6.07
N ASP A 27 -4.78 -21.45 -7.05
CA ASP A 27 -3.49 -20.77 -6.90
C ASP A 27 -3.71 -19.26 -6.91
N LYS A 28 -2.90 -18.54 -6.12
CA LYS A 28 -2.91 -17.08 -6.05
C LYS A 28 -2.41 -16.51 -7.38
N PHE A 29 -2.98 -15.38 -7.78
CA PHE A 29 -2.51 -14.66 -8.96
C PHE A 29 -1.06 -14.21 -8.75
N ASP A 30 -0.19 -14.52 -9.72
CA ASP A 30 1.19 -14.07 -9.74
C ASP A 30 1.24 -12.58 -10.10
N ILE A 31 1.57 -11.78 -9.10
CA ILE A 31 1.61 -10.31 -9.19
C ILE A 31 2.63 -9.82 -10.21
N THR A 32 3.67 -10.61 -10.53
CA THR A 32 4.71 -10.22 -11.50
C THR A 32 4.14 -10.04 -12.92
N ASN A 33 3.03 -10.72 -13.22
CA ASN A 33 2.35 -10.63 -14.50
C ASN A 33 1.40 -9.42 -14.61
N HIS A 34 1.20 -8.68 -13.51
CA HIS A 34 0.32 -7.51 -13.54
C HIS A 34 0.98 -6.34 -14.28
N LYS A 35 0.23 -5.62 -15.11
CA LYS A 35 0.74 -4.50 -15.92
C LYS A 35 1.41 -3.39 -15.08
N GLN A 36 0.97 -3.21 -13.85
CA GLN A 36 1.50 -2.19 -12.93
C GLN A 36 2.54 -2.74 -11.95
N TYR A 37 2.92 -4.01 -12.05
CA TYR A 37 3.98 -4.58 -11.21
C TYR A 37 5.30 -3.78 -11.26
N PRO A 38 5.72 -3.18 -12.40
CA PRO A 38 6.93 -2.36 -12.44
C PRO A 38 6.91 -1.10 -11.56
N LEU A 39 5.75 -0.74 -10.99
CA LEU A 39 5.59 0.41 -10.09
C LEU A 39 5.73 0.02 -8.61
N LEU A 40 5.86 -1.26 -8.28
CA LEU A 40 6.03 -1.71 -6.90
C LEU A 40 7.50 -1.60 -6.46
N SER A 41 7.70 -1.50 -5.14
CA SER A 41 9.00 -1.64 -4.48
C SER A 41 9.64 -3.00 -4.72
N ASP A 42 8.82 -4.04 -4.89
CA ASP A 42 9.27 -5.41 -5.15
C ASP A 42 9.99 -5.55 -6.49
N TYR A 43 9.63 -4.71 -7.48
CA TYR A 43 10.27 -4.68 -8.78
C TYR A 43 11.55 -3.82 -8.77
N ASP A 44 11.48 -2.60 -8.21
CA ASP A 44 12.64 -1.72 -8.00
C ASP A 44 12.48 -0.97 -6.68
N LYS A 45 13.52 -1.02 -5.82
CA LYS A 45 13.55 -0.33 -4.52
C LYS A 45 13.34 1.17 -4.65
N LYS A 46 13.62 1.77 -5.82
CA LYS A 46 13.37 3.20 -6.06
C LYS A 46 11.88 3.58 -6.01
N ASN A 47 11.00 2.62 -6.22
CA ASN A 47 9.55 2.82 -6.15
C ASN A 47 9.01 2.73 -4.72
N GLU A 48 9.87 2.50 -3.73
CA GLU A 48 9.47 2.44 -2.33
C GLU A 48 8.84 3.76 -1.89
N PHE A 49 7.71 3.64 -1.18
CA PHE A 49 6.96 4.79 -0.75
C PHE A 49 7.61 5.42 0.48
N ASP A 50 8.28 6.54 0.26
CA ASP A 50 8.85 7.37 1.32
C ASP A 50 7.76 8.23 2.00
N ILE A 51 7.33 7.77 3.17
CA ILE A 51 6.30 8.42 4.00
C ILE A 51 6.74 9.81 4.43
N GLU A 52 8.00 9.98 4.84
CA GLU A 52 8.49 11.27 5.33
C GLU A 52 8.43 12.33 4.23
N LYS A 53 8.92 11.97 3.05
CA LYS A 53 8.90 12.86 1.89
C LYS A 53 7.48 13.20 1.47
N TYR A 54 6.55 12.25 1.57
CA TYR A 54 5.14 12.49 1.28
C TYR A 54 4.50 13.49 2.26
N VAL A 55 4.70 13.29 3.57
CA VAL A 55 4.15 14.18 4.61
C VAL A 55 4.78 15.58 4.54
N LYS A 56 6.10 15.69 4.37
CA LYS A 56 6.81 16.97 4.18
C LYS A 56 6.28 17.75 2.97
N ASN A 57 5.99 17.08 1.85
CA ASN A 57 5.45 17.73 0.67
C ASN A 57 3.97 18.11 0.81
N ARG A 58 3.18 17.37 1.59
CA ARG A 58 1.77 17.72 1.86
C ARG A 58 1.64 18.94 2.76
N ASN A 59 2.58 19.13 3.68
CA ASN A 59 2.63 20.27 4.59
C ASN A 59 3.27 21.52 3.97
N ARG A 60 3.67 21.48 2.69
CA ARG A 60 4.13 22.68 1.97
C ARG A 60 2.95 23.60 1.67
N LEU A 61 2.77 24.61 2.50
CA LEU A 61 1.90 25.75 2.22
C LEU A 61 2.30 26.36 0.87
N ARG A 62 1.34 26.44 -0.06
CA ARG A 62 1.54 27.15 -1.33
C ARG A 62 1.05 28.59 -1.19
N PHE A 63 1.98 29.50 -0.90
CA PHE A 63 1.68 30.93 -0.85
C PHE A 63 1.42 31.48 -2.26
N LYS A 64 0.33 32.22 -2.41
CA LYS A 64 0.10 33.10 -3.56
C LYS A 64 0.71 34.48 -3.25
N ARG A 65 1.02 35.26 -4.29
CA ARG A 65 1.70 36.57 -4.16
C ARG A 65 0.97 37.61 -3.28
N ASN A 66 -0.32 37.40 -2.99
CA ASN A 66 -1.14 38.32 -2.21
C ASN A 66 -1.47 37.79 -0.80
N ASP A 67 -0.91 36.65 -0.40
CA ASP A 67 -1.16 36.11 0.94
C ASP A 67 -0.34 36.90 1.97
N VAL A 68 -1.04 37.53 2.92
CA VAL A 68 -0.44 38.20 4.07
C VAL A 68 -0.31 37.16 5.19
N VAL A 69 0.90 36.98 5.72
CA VAL A 69 1.17 36.02 6.79
C VAL A 69 1.03 36.74 8.13
N ASP A 70 -0.06 36.49 8.84
CA ASP A 70 -0.37 37.16 10.11
C ASP A 70 0.35 36.51 11.31
N GLU A 71 0.53 35.18 11.32
CA GLU A 71 1.22 34.47 12.41
C GLU A 71 2.06 33.30 11.87
N VAL A 72 3.28 33.16 12.41
CA VAL A 72 4.15 32.01 12.18
C VAL A 72 3.83 30.96 13.24
N CYS A 73 3.11 29.91 12.85
CA CYS A 73 2.91 28.74 13.69
C CYS A 73 4.06 27.75 13.48
N ASP A 74 4.85 27.50 14.52
CA ASP A 74 5.84 26.42 14.54
C ASP A 74 5.10 25.08 14.51
N VAL A 75 4.94 24.52 13.32
CA VAL A 75 4.44 23.15 13.15
C VAL A 75 5.60 22.24 13.55
N GLY A 76 5.56 21.75 14.79
CA GLY A 76 6.63 20.97 15.42
C GLY A 76 7.21 19.85 14.54
N GLU A 77 8.49 19.57 14.75
CA GLU A 77 9.25 18.59 13.98
C GLU A 77 8.65 17.18 14.10
N ILE A 78 8.44 16.52 12.96
CA ILE A 78 8.14 15.08 12.94
C ILE A 78 9.48 14.37 13.11
N ILE A 79 9.80 13.99 14.34
CA ILE A 79 10.96 13.17 14.65
C ILE A 79 10.64 11.73 14.23
N ALA A 80 11.43 11.21 13.29
CA ALA A 80 11.38 9.82 12.82
C ALA A 80 12.15 8.88 13.76
#